data_AF-A0A7Y2L336-F1
#
_entry.id   AF-A0A7Y2L336-F1
#
_cell.length_a   1.000
_cell.length_b   1.000
_cell.length_c   1.000
_cell.angle_alpha   90.00
_cell.angle_beta   90.00
_cell.angle_gamma   90.00
#
_symmetry.space_group_name_H-M   'P 1'
#
loop_
_entity.id
_entity.type
_entity.pdbx_description
1 polymer ?
#
loop_
_entity_poly.entity_id
_entity_poly.type
_entity_poly.pdbx_seq_one_letter_code
_entity_poly.pdbx_strand_id
1 'polypeptide(L)' 'MMRILLFLATNLAVVLIASITLSLFGFDGFMAANGVDLNLSQLLVFCAVFGFAGSLFSLFISKWMAKMSTSTQVITQPRT' A
#
# COMPACT_ATOMS: atom_id res chain seq x y z
N MET A 1 12.55 14.37 1.72
CA MET A 1 11.20 14.98 1.68
C MET A 1 10.32 14.43 0.55
N MET A 2 10.83 14.17 -0.66
CA MET A 2 10.06 13.54 -1.77
C MET A 2 9.54 12.12 -1.48
N ARG A 3 10.24 11.35 -0.64
CA ARG A 3 9.89 9.96 -0.29
C ARG A 3 8.55 9.83 0.45
N ILE A 4 8.26 10.77 1.36
CA ILE A 4 6.99 10.78 2.11
C ILE A 4 5.83 11.17 1.19
N LEU A 5 6.06 12.12 0.28
CA LEU A 5 5.05 12.54 -0.70
C LEU A 5 4.70 11.40 -1.67
N LEU A 6 5.72 10.72 -2.21
CA LEU A 6 5.51 9.54 -3.05
C LEU A 6 4.80 8.40 -2.29
N PHE A 7 5.18 8.15 -1.03
CA PHE A 7 4.50 7.16 -0.19
C PHE A 7 3.01 7.48 -0.01
N LEU A 8 2.66 8.73 0.31
CA LEU A 8 1.27 9.14 0.48
C LEU A 8 0.48 9.06 -0.84
N ALA A 9 1.07 9.55 -1.93
CA ALA A 9 0.45 9.54 -3.25
C ALA A 9 0.15 8.12 -3.73
N THR A 10 1.07 7.18 -3.51
CA THR A 10 0.88 5.78 -3.93
C THR A 10 -0.19 5.09 -3.08
N ASN A 11 -0.25 5.32 -1.77
CA ASN A 11 -1.32 4.79 -0.92
C ASN A 11 -2.69 5.31 -1.34
N LEU A 12 -2.80 6.62 -1.60
CA LEU A 12 -4.07 7.21 -2.04
C LEU A 12 -4.50 6.66 -3.41
N ALA A 13 -3.56 6.50 -4.35
CA ALA A 13 -3.82 5.90 -5.66
C ALA A 13 -4.32 4.45 -5.54
N VAL A 14 -3.72 3.65 -4.65
CA VAL A 14 -4.14 2.25 -4.41
C VAL A 14 -5.58 2.19 -3.88
N VAL A 15 -5.93 3.01 -2.89
CA VAL A 15 -7.31 3.06 -2.34
C VAL A 15 -8.31 3.48 -3.41
N LEU A 16 -7.96 4.44 -4.26
CA LEU A 16 -8.81 4.95 -5.33
C LEU A 16 -9.05 3.89 -6.41
N ILE A 17 -7.99 3.20 -6.85
CA ILE A 17 -8.08 2.09 -7.81
C ILE A 17 -8.91 0.93 -7.24
N ALA A 18 -8.72 0.59 -5.97
CA ALA A 18 -9.50 -0.45 -5.31
C ALA A 18 -11.00 -0.09 -5.28
N SER A 19 -11.32 1.16 -4.93
CA SER A 19 -12.70 1.67 -4.92
C SER A 19 -13.35 1.60 -6.31
N ILE A 20 -12.63 2.04 -7.35
CA ILE A 20 -13.11 1.98 -8.74
C ILE A 20 -13.29 0.53 -9.19
N THR A 21 -12.35 -0.36 -8.88
CA THR A 21 -12.40 -1.76 -9.28
C THR A 21 -13.57 -2.49 -8.62
N LEU A 22 -13.77 -2.29 -7.31
CA LEU A 22 -14.88 -2.90 -6.57
C LEU A 22 -16.24 -2.39 -7.05
N SER A 23 -16.35 -1.09 -7.36
CA SER A 23 -17.55 -0.49 -7.92
C SER A 23 -17.86 -1.02 -9.34
N LEU A 24 -16.84 -1.12 -10.20
CA LEU A 24 -16.98 -1.65 -11.57
C LEU A 24 -17.37 -3.12 -11.61
N PHE A 25 -16.82 -3.93 -10.70
CA PHE A 25 -17.19 -5.34 -10.56
C PHE A 25 -18.56 -5.55 -9.88
N GLY A 26 -19.26 -4.46 -9.50
CA GLY A 26 -20.63 -4.54 -8.98
C GLY A 26 -20.72 -5.32 -7.66
N PHE A 27 -19.69 -5.23 -6.82
CA PHE A 27 -19.60 -5.99 -5.58
C PHE A 27 -20.73 -5.62 -4.59
N ASP A 28 -21.25 -4.39 -4.67
CA ASP A 28 -22.46 -3.92 -3.95
C ASP A 28 -23.71 -4.74 -4.28
N GLY A 29 -23.90 -5.13 -5.55
CA GLY A 29 -25.06 -5.92 -5.97
C GLY A 29 -24.90 -7.42 -5.71
N PHE A 30 -23.68 -7.95 -5.85
CA PHE A 30 -23.41 -9.38 -5.72
C PHE A 30 -23.50 -9.87 -4.26
N MET A 31 -23.19 -9.03 -3.28
CA MET A 31 -23.25 -9.38 -1.85
C MET A 31 -24.65 -9.27 -1.26
N ALA A 32 -25.47 -8.31 -1.71
CA ALA A 32 -26.89 -8.21 -1.31
C ALA A 32 -27.71 -9.46 -1.73
N ALA A 33 -27.32 -10.11 -2.83
CA ALA A 33 -27.98 -11.33 -3.33
C ALA A 33 -27.53 -12.62 -2.61
N ASN A 34 -26.36 -12.62 -1.94
CA ASN A 34 -25.78 -13.82 -1.31
C ASN A 34 -26.02 -13.91 0.20
N GLY A 35 -26.74 -12.96 0.82
CA GLY A 35 -27.10 -13.00 2.25
C GLY A 35 -25.90 -12.92 3.21
N VAL A 36 -24.73 -12.60 2.70
CA VAL A 36 -23.51 -12.37 3.49
C VAL A 36 -23.49 -10.88 3.81
N ASP A 37 -23.78 -10.53 5.07
CA ASP A 37 -23.77 -9.18 5.62
C ASP A 37 -22.32 -8.65 5.78
N LEU A 38 -21.55 -8.70 4.71
CA LEU A 38 -20.25 -8.05 4.64
C LEU A 38 -20.51 -6.60 4.25
N ASN A 39 -20.31 -5.68 5.18
CA ASN A 39 -20.49 -4.27 4.91
C ASN A 39 -19.35 -3.80 3.99
N LEU A 40 -19.64 -3.32 2.77
CA LEU A 40 -18.61 -2.83 1.84
C LEU A 40 -17.74 -1.72 2.43
N SER A 41 -18.31 -0.94 3.35
CA SER A 41 -17.55 0.01 4.16
C SER A 41 -16.51 -0.67 5.05
N GLN A 42 -16.82 -1.81 5.68
CA GLN A 42 -15.85 -2.59 6.46
C GLN A 42 -14.78 -3.23 5.56
N LEU A 43 -15.14 -3.71 4.37
CA LEU A 43 -14.16 -4.26 3.43
C LEU A 43 -13.18 -3.18 2.95
N LEU A 44 -13.69 -1.99 2.59
CA LEU A 44 -12.85 -0.84 2.22
C LEU A 44 -11.96 -0.38 3.38
N VAL A 45 -12.49 -0.33 4.60
CA VAL A 45 -11.69 0.00 5.80
C VAL A 45 -10.62 -1.06 6.05
N PHE A 46 -10.95 -2.36 5.89
CA PHE A 46 -9.99 -3.45 6.02
C PHE A 46 -8.87 -3.33 4.98
N CYS A 47 -9.22 -3.13 3.70
CA CYS A 47 -8.27 -2.93 2.62
C CYS A 47 -7.41 -1.67 2.85
N ALA A 48 -7.99 -0.59 3.38
CA ALA A 48 -7.24 0.62 3.72
C ALA A 48 -6.24 0.34 4.86
N VAL A 49 -6.67 -0.29 5.95
CA VAL A 49 -5.80 -0.60 7.10
C VAL A 49 -4.68 -1.55 6.69
N PHE A 50 -4.99 -2.64 5.98
CA PHE A 50 -3.97 -3.58 5.51
C PHE A 50 -3.05 -2.97 4.44
N GLY A 51 -3.59 -2.16 3.53
CA GLY A 51 -2.82 -1.46 2.50
C GLY A 51 -1.83 -0.44 3.09
N PHE A 52 -2.29 0.36 4.06
CA PHE A 52 -1.43 1.29 4.79
C PHE A 52 -0.41 0.56 5.68
N ALA A 53 -0.81 -0.52 6.36
CA ALA A 53 0.12 -1.31 7.17
C ALA A 53 1.23 -1.96 6.33
N GLY A 54 0.86 -2.54 5.18
CA GLY A 54 1.82 -3.17 4.26
C GLY A 54 2.79 -2.16 3.63
N SER A 55 2.33 -0.96 3.30
CA SER A 55 3.18 0.08 2.72
C SER A 55 4.18 0.63 3.73
N LEU A 56 3.79 0.77 5.01
CA LEU A 56 4.72 1.13 6.10
C LEU A 56 5.81 0.08 6.26
N PHE A 57 5.45 -1.21 6.27
CA PHE A 57 6.42 -2.32 6.31
C PHE A 57 7.39 -2.28 5.12
N SER A 58 6.89 -2.03 3.92
CA SER A 58 7.72 -1.88 2.72
C SER A 58 8.71 -0.71 2.82
N LEU A 59 8.27 0.42 3.39
CA LEU A 59 9.13 1.60 3.59
C LEU A 59 10.28 1.32 4.58
N PHE A 60 10.00 0.59 5.67
CA PHE A 60 11.03 0.18 6.61
C PHE A 60 12.07 -0.75 5.97
N ILE A 61 11.64 -1.64 5.08
CA ILE A 61 12.52 -2.58 4.37
C ILE A 61 13.29 -1.90 3.23
N SER A 62 12.75 -0.84 2.61
CA SER A 62 13.33 -0.15 1.44
C SER A 62 14.82 0.19 1.60
N LYS A 63 15.24 0.70 2.76
CA LYS A 63 16.64 1.08 3.00
C LYS A 63 17.57 -0.13 3.11
N TRP A 64 17.07 -1.25 3.65
CA TRP A 64 17.82 -2.50 3.73
C TRP A 64 17.92 -3.16 2.35
N MET A 65 16.80 -3.23 1.64
CA MET A 65 16.71 -3.78 0.29
C MET A 65 17.57 -3.01 -0.71
N ALA A 66 17.59 -1.67 -0.65
CA ALA A 66 18.44 -0.83 -1.48
C ALA A 66 19.94 -1.12 -1.25
N LYS A 67 20.37 -1.21 0.02
CA LYS A 67 21.78 -1.54 0.35
C LYS A 67 22.20 -2.93 -0.13
N MET A 68 21.29 -3.91 -0.04
CA MET A 68 21.55 -5.28 -0.49
C MET A 68 21.57 -5.37 -2.03
N SER A 69 20.65 -4.68 -2.71
CA SER A 69 20.51 -4.75 -4.18
C SER A 69 21.67 -4.11 -4.93
N THR A 70 22.24 -3.01 -4.44
CA THR A 70 23.32 -2.28 -5.13
C THR A 70 24.72 -2.70 -4.67
N SER A 71 24.86 -3.77 -3.87
CA SER A 71 26.14 -4.27 -3.31
C SER A 71 27.07 -3.14 -2.83
N THR A 72 26.47 -2.10 -2.25
CA THR A 72 27.17 -0.83 -2.06
C THR A 72 28.04 -0.92 -0.81
N GLN A 73 29.34 -0.64 -0.96
CA GLN A 73 30.22 -0.46 0.19
C GLN A 73 29.92 0.87 0.88
N VAL A 74 29.41 0.81 2.10
CA VAL A 74 29.16 1.99 2.93
C VAL A 74 30.50 2.48 3.47
N ILE A 75 31.04 3.53 2.87
CA ILE A 75 32.29 4.15 3.34
C ILE A 75 31.97 4.96 4.61
N THR A 76 32.48 4.49 5.75
CA THR A 76 32.28 5.16 7.05
C THR A 76 33.26 6.31 7.29
N GLN A 77 34.36 6.35 6.55
CA GLN A 77 35.43 7.33 6.72
C GLN A 77 35.89 7.84 5.34
N PRO A 78 35.68 9.13 5.02
CA PRO A 78 36.13 9.67 3.74
C PRO A 78 37.66 9.64 3.70
N ARG A 79 38.23 8.97 2.70
CA ARG A 79 39.66 9.09 2.38
C ARG A 79 39.84 10.21 1.37
N THR A 80 40.76 11.11 1.68
CA THR A 80 41.21 12.21 0.82
C THR A 80 42.11 11.66 -0.29
#